data_AF-A0A966WSZ1-F1
#
_entry.id   AF-A0A966WSZ1-F1
#
_cell.length_a   1.000
_cell.length_b   1.000
_cell.length_c   1.000
_cell.angle_alpha   90.00
_cell.angle_beta   90.00
_cell.angle_gamma   90.00
#
_symmetry.space_group_name_H-M   'P 1'
#
loop_
_entity.id
_entity.type
_entity.pdbx_description
1 polymer ?
#
loop_
_entity_poly.entity_id
_entity_poly.type
_entity_poly.pdbx_seq_one_letter_code
_entity_poly.pdbx_strand_id
1 'polypeptide(L)'
;MSDPVPAIREADATGAVAAIFADIRAVFGVGVVNLIWRHLAVFPGGLEWAWGSLRPLYAEGHMPAAAARLRARLTLPTLPEIPREALEAA
;
A
#
# COMPACT_ATOMS: atom_id res chain seq x y z
N MET A 1 9.99 0.53 -22.11
CA MET A 1 10.70 1.18 -20.98
C MET A 1 10.63 0.24 -19.80
N SER A 2 11.77 -0.14 -19.21
CA SER A 2 11.78 -0.89 -17.96
C SER A 2 11.36 0.04 -16.82
N ASP A 3 10.62 -0.49 -15.83
CA ASP A 3 10.27 0.24 -14.62
C ASP A 3 11.58 0.70 -13.95
N PRO A 4 11.78 2.00 -13.65
CA PRO A 4 13.04 2.51 -13.09
C PRO A 4 13.34 1.94 -11.70
N VAL A 5 12.33 1.39 -11.00
CA VAL A 5 12.48 0.78 -9.68
C VAL A 5 12.17 -0.71 -9.78
N PRO A 6 13.17 -1.61 -9.65
CA PRO A 6 12.94 -3.05 -9.67
C PRO A 6 11.94 -3.45 -8.58
N ALA A 7 10.95 -4.28 -8.88
CA ALA A 7 9.98 -4.71 -7.88
C ALA A 7 9.41 -6.07 -8.22
N ILE A 8 9.12 -6.88 -7.20
CA ILE A 8 8.37 -8.12 -7.39
C ILE A 8 6.90 -7.76 -7.63
N ARG A 9 6.32 -8.22 -8.75
CA ARG A 9 4.88 -8.04 -8.99
C ARG A 9 4.10 -8.92 -8.02
N GLU A 10 2.91 -8.48 -7.63
CA GLU A 10 2.07 -9.26 -6.72
C GLU A 10 1.75 -10.66 -7.28
N ALA A 11 1.55 -10.76 -8.59
CA ALA A 11 1.30 -12.04 -9.28
C ALA A 11 2.53 -12.95 -9.34
N ASP A 12 3.73 -12.38 -9.26
CA ASP A 12 5.01 -13.12 -9.32
C ASP A 12 5.51 -13.51 -7.91
N ALA A 13 4.85 -13.01 -6.85
CA ALA A 13 5.23 -13.29 -5.48
C ALA A 13 4.93 -14.76 -5.13
N THR A 14 5.91 -15.42 -4.50
CA THR A 14 5.79 -16.81 -4.04
C THR A 14 6.32 -16.97 -2.62
N GLY A 15 6.02 -18.08 -1.96
CA GLY A 15 6.55 -18.41 -0.64
C GLY A 15 6.31 -17.32 0.42
N ALA A 16 7.37 -16.96 1.15
CA ALA A 16 7.31 -15.98 2.23
C ALA A 16 6.88 -14.58 1.74
N VAL A 17 7.33 -14.15 0.55
CA VAL A 17 6.96 -12.87 -0.04
C VAL A 17 5.46 -12.79 -0.29
N ALA A 18 4.86 -13.84 -0.86
CA ALA A 18 3.42 -13.90 -1.10
C ALA A 18 2.61 -13.85 0.20
N ALA A 19 3.07 -14.54 1.25
CA ALA A 19 2.45 -14.53 2.57
C ALA A 19 2.50 -13.13 3.20
N ILE A 20 3.65 -12.44 3.11
CA ILE A 20 3.80 -11.07 3.62
C ILE A 20 2.93 -10.09 2.82
N PHE A 21 2.86 -10.22 1.50
CA PHE A 21 1.98 -9.38 0.67
C PHE A 21 0.50 -9.55 1.02
N ALA A 22 0.06 -10.78 1.32
CA ALA A 22 -1.29 -11.03 1.80
C ALA A 22 -1.55 -10.37 3.17
N ASP A 23 -0.60 -10.47 4.11
CA ASP A 23 -0.72 -9.87 5.43
C ASP A 23 -0.67 -8.32 5.38
N ILE A 24 0.16 -7.72 4.51
CA ILE A 24 0.15 -6.27 4.27
C ILE A 24 -1.24 -5.81 3.83
N ARG A 25 -1.86 -6.48 2.85
CA ARG A 25 -3.21 -6.14 2.38
C ARG A 25 -4.25 -6.24 3.48
N ALA A 26 -4.17 -7.28 4.30
CA ALA A 26 -5.06 -7.47 5.44
C ALA A 26 -4.88 -6.37 6.51
N VAL A 27 -3.65 -6.07 6.90
CA VAL A 27 -3.34 -5.06 7.93
C VAL A 27 -3.68 -3.64 7.45
N PHE A 28 -3.46 -3.33 6.16
CA PHE A 28 -3.74 -2.00 5.62
C PHE A 28 -5.20 -1.84 5.19
N GLY A 29 -5.95 -2.93 5.00
CA GLY A 29 -7.30 -2.91 4.47
C GLY A 29 -7.36 -2.47 3.00
N VAL A 30 -6.36 -2.83 2.20
CA VAL A 30 -6.26 -2.44 0.78
C VAL A 30 -6.12 -3.65 -0.14
N GLY A 31 -6.56 -3.52 -1.39
CA GLY A 31 -6.52 -4.61 -2.38
C GLY A 31 -5.16 -4.83 -3.05
N VAL A 32 -4.20 -3.93 -2.83
CA VAL A 32 -2.91 -3.91 -3.55
C VAL A 32 -1.73 -3.63 -2.61
N VAL A 33 -0.55 -4.12 -2.99
CA VAL A 33 0.70 -3.85 -2.28
C VAL A 33 1.44 -2.71 -2.98
N ASN A 34 1.64 -1.59 -2.29
CA ASN A 34 2.31 -0.44 -2.88
C ASN A 34 3.79 -0.72 -3.20
N LEU A 35 4.38 0.10 -4.08
CA LEU A 35 5.70 -0.13 -4.66
C LEU A 35 6.82 -0.32 -3.62
N ILE A 36 6.78 0.38 -2.49
CA ILE A 36 7.85 0.32 -1.47
C ILE A 36 8.04 -1.12 -0.98
N TRP A 37 6.97 -1.81 -0.59
CA TRP A 37 7.04 -3.19 -0.13
C TRP A 37 7.45 -4.15 -1.25
N ARG A 38 6.96 -3.91 -2.47
CA ARG A 38 7.32 -4.72 -3.64
C ARG A 38 8.79 -4.59 -4.03
N HIS A 39 9.36 -3.41 -3.83
CA HIS A 39 10.78 -3.16 -4.03
C HIS A 39 11.62 -3.80 -2.93
N LEU A 40 11.20 -3.72 -1.66
CA LEU A 40 11.90 -4.37 -0.54
C LEU A 40 12.03 -5.89 -0.72
N ALA A 41 11.06 -6.51 -1.40
CA ALA A 41 11.07 -7.93 -1.73
C ALA A 41 12.17 -8.35 -2.71
N VAL A 42 12.79 -7.39 -3.42
CA VAL A 42 13.92 -7.67 -4.34
C VAL A 42 15.19 -8.02 -3.55
N PHE A 43 15.32 -7.52 -2.32
CA PHE A 43 16.47 -7.77 -1.47
C PHE A 43 16.23 -9.00 -0.60
N PRO A 44 17.11 -10.02 -0.62
CA PRO A 44 16.96 -11.20 0.23
C PRO A 44 16.78 -10.83 1.71
N GLY A 45 15.65 -11.21 2.30
CA GLY A 45 15.30 -10.92 3.70
C GLY A 45 14.88 -9.47 3.99
N GLY A 46 14.94 -8.57 2.99
CA GLY A 46 14.64 -7.15 3.17
C GLY A 46 13.17 -6.90 3.50
N LEU A 47 12.27 -7.59 2.81
CA LEU A 47 10.83 -7.52 3.08
C LEU A 47 10.49 -8.11 4.46
N GLU A 48 11.03 -9.29 4.78
CA GLU A 48 10.82 -9.99 6.04
C GLU A 48 11.24 -9.13 7.23
N TRP A 49 12.46 -8.55 7.14
CA TRP A 49 12.99 -7.68 8.19
C TRP A 49 12.15 -6.41 8.36
N ALA A 50 11.84 -5.73 7.25
CA ALA A 50 11.08 -4.48 7.29
C ALA A 50 9.66 -4.70 7.81
N TRP A 51 8.98 -5.74 7.31
CA TRP A 51 7.62 -6.03 7.72
C TRP A 51 7.56 -6.55 9.16
N GLY A 52 8.49 -7.40 9.58
CA GLY A 52 8.57 -7.85 10.97
C GLY A 52 8.72 -6.68 11.95
N SER A 53 9.47 -5.64 11.57
CA SER A 53 9.68 -4.45 12.39
C SER A 53 8.47 -3.52 12.41
N LEU A 54 7.80 -3.34 11.28
CA LEU A 54 6.77 -2.31 11.11
C LEU A 54 5.34 -2.81 11.33
N ARG A 55 5.08 -4.10 11.10
CA ARG A 55 3.74 -4.70 11.20
C ARG A 55 3.01 -4.35 12.50
N PRO A 56 3.61 -4.43 13.71
CA PRO A 56 2.92 -4.10 14.96
C PRO A 56 2.36 -2.67 14.98
N LEU A 57 3.14 -1.70 14.47
CA LEU A 57 2.74 -0.29 14.42
C LEU A 57 1.52 -0.04 13.52
N TYR A 58 1.40 -0.83 12.45
CA TYR A 58 0.23 -0.78 11.58
C TYR A 58 -0.96 -1.53 12.18
N ALA A 59 -0.73 -2.68 12.81
CA ALA A 59 -1.78 -3.53 13.38
C ALA A 59 -2.47 -2.89 14.61
N GLU A 60 -1.72 -2.13 15.41
CA GLU A 60 -2.25 -1.43 16.60
C GLU A 60 -3.13 -0.21 16.26
N GLY A 61 -3.35 0.08 14.98
CA GLY A 61 -4.23 1.16 14.54
C GLY A 61 -3.64 2.57 14.67
N HIS A 62 -2.39 2.69 15.13
CA HIS A 62 -1.68 3.96 15.25
C HIS A 62 -1.57 4.68 13.90
N MET A 63 -1.28 3.94 12.83
CA MET A 63 -1.14 4.51 11.48
C MET A 63 -2.47 5.01 10.89
N PRO A 64 -3.58 4.24 10.91
CA PRO A 64 -4.91 4.75 10.57
C PRO A 64 -5.30 6.01 11.36
N ALA A 65 -5.06 6.03 12.67
CA ALA A 65 -5.38 7.18 13.52
C ALA A 65 -4.55 8.42 13.14
N ALA A 66 -3.24 8.26 12.90
CA ALA A 66 -2.39 9.34 12.42
C ALA A 66 -2.83 9.88 11.06
N ALA A 67 -3.18 8.99 10.12
CA ALA A 67 -3.68 9.37 8.81
C ALA A 67 -5.02 10.12 8.89
N ALA A 68 -5.94 9.69 9.76
CA ALA A 68 -7.20 10.40 10.00
C ALA A 68 -6.95 11.81 10.55
N ARG A 69 -6.06 11.95 11.54
CA ARG A 69 -5.67 13.26 12.11
C ARG A 69 -5.03 14.17 11.06
N LEU A 70 -4.22 13.62 10.16
CA LEU A 70 -3.64 14.39 9.05
C LEU A 70 -4.74 14.89 8.11
N ARG A 71 -5.63 14.00 7.65
CA ARG A 71 -6.73 14.37 6.74
C ARG A 71 -7.65 15.43 7.32
N ALA A 72 -7.98 15.33 8.61
CA ALA A 72 -8.83 16.31 9.30
C ALA A 72 -8.20 17.72 9.40
N ARG A 73 -6.88 17.85 9.17
CA ARG A 73 -6.16 19.13 9.18
C ARG A 73 -5.92 19.70 7.79
N LEU A 74 -6.28 18.96 6.73
CA LEU A 74 -6.12 19.44 5.37
C LEU A 74 -7.29 20.36 5.00
N THR A 75 -6.97 21.59 4.61
CA THR A 75 -7.92 22.43 3.87
C THR A 75 -7.91 21.98 2.42
N LEU A 76 -8.92 21.21 2.01
CA LEU A 76 -9.07 20.77 0.63
C LEU A 76 -9.79 21.84 -0.19
N PRO A 77 -9.39 22.09 -1.45
CA PRO A 77 -10.14 22.96 -2.34
C PRO A 77 -11.49 22.34 -2.67
N THR A 78 -12.51 23.17 -2.90
CA THR A 78 -13.76 22.71 -3.50
C THR A 78 -13.47 22.24 -4.92
N LEU A 79 -13.73 20.96 -5.19
CA LEU A 79 -13.60 20.39 -6.53
C LEU A 79 -14.96 20.46 -7.24
N PRO A 80 -14.99 20.70 -8.57
CA PRO A 80 -16.22 20.58 -9.35
C PRO A 80 -16.75 19.15 -9.30
N GLU A 81 -18.06 19.00 -9.40
CA GLU A 81 -18.69 17.68 -9.48
C GLU A 81 -18.22 16.92 -10.72
N ILE A 82 -18.05 15.61 -10.59
CA ILE A 82 -17.75 14.73 -11.73
C ILE A 82 -19.05 14.54 -12.51
N PRO A 83 -19.10 14.88 -13.81
CA PRO A 83 -20.31 14.69 -14.62
C PRO A 83 -20.76 13.22 -14.63
N ARG A 84 -22.07 12.98 -14.57
CA ARG A 84 -22.64 11.62 -14.58
C ARG A 84 -22.21 10.84 -15.83
N GLU A 85 -22.18 11.49 -16.99
CA GLU A 85 -21.77 10.86 -18.24
C GLU A 85 -20.34 10.30 -18.16
N ALA A 86 -19.45 10.99 -17.43
CA ALA A 86 -18.07 10.55 -17.25
C ALA A 86 -17.94 9.31 -16.34
N LEU A 87 -18.91 9.06 -15.47
CA LEU A 87 -18.94 7.88 -14.59
C LEU A 87 -19.53 6.65 -15.29
N GLU A 88 -20.42 6.84 -16.27
CA GLU A 88 -21.10 5.77 -17.00
C GLU A 88 -20.24 5.17 -18.14
N ALA A 89 -19.16 5.84 -18.51
CA ALA A 89 -18.27 5.43 -19.60
C ALA A 89 -17.13 4.46 -19.17
N ALA A 90 -17.08 4.02 -17.90
CA ALA A 90 -16.04 3.17 -17.31
C ALA A 90 -16.53 1.74 -17.03
#